data_AF-A0A7S0PA24-F1
#
_entry.id   AF-A0A7S0PA24-F1
#
_cell.length_a   1.000
_cell.length_b   1.000
_cell.length_c   1.000
_cell.angle_alpha   90.00
_cell.angle_beta   90.00
_cell.angle_gamma   90.00
#
_symmetry.space_group_name_H-M   'P 1'
#
loop_
_entity.id
_entity.type
_entity.pdbx_description
1 polymer ?
#
loop_
_entity_poly.entity_id
_entity_poly.type
_entity_poly.pdbx_seq_one_letter_code
_entity_poly.pdbx_strand_id
1 'polypeptide(L)'
;PGAAGPQARGDRGRPRPGEGQAALNATDNAGMNAAQIDRFFAILQAANPAPQTELEYASVFELLTAVLLSAQATDVGVNKATRRLFAVANTPAQVLALG
;
A
#
# COMPACT_ATOMS: atom_id res chain seq x y z
N PRO A 1 46.71 -23.24 58.82
CA PRO A 1 47.59 -23.59 57.68
C PRO A 1 46.87 -24.51 56.69
N GLY A 2 46.66 -24.07 55.42
CA GLY A 2 46.27 -24.98 54.33
C GLY A 2 45.19 -24.46 53.36
N ALA A 3 45.54 -23.42 52.60
CA ALA A 3 45.07 -23.04 51.25
C ALA A 3 43.58 -23.24 50.85
N ALA A 4 42.87 -22.11 50.79
CA ALA A 4 41.65 -21.94 50.00
C ALA A 4 42.01 -21.86 48.49
N GLY A 5 41.35 -22.68 47.67
CA GLY A 5 41.42 -22.61 46.21
C GLY A 5 40.49 -21.52 45.66
N PRO A 6 40.84 -20.86 44.53
CA PRO A 6 40.06 -19.75 44.01
C PRO A 6 38.84 -20.28 43.24
N GLN A 7 37.65 -19.85 43.66
CA GLN A 7 36.40 -20.02 42.92
C GLN A 7 36.44 -19.11 41.68
N ALA A 8 36.62 -19.68 40.50
CA ALA A 8 36.39 -19.01 39.22
C ALA A 8 34.87 -18.83 39.04
N ARG A 9 34.34 -17.74 39.59
CA ARG A 9 32.98 -17.27 39.34
C ARG A 9 32.95 -16.69 37.93
N GLY A 10 32.57 -17.51 36.96
CA GLY A 10 32.33 -17.07 35.59
C GLY A 10 31.32 -15.94 35.61
N ASP A 11 31.80 -14.74 35.32
CA ASP A 11 31.00 -13.53 35.12
C ASP A 11 30.16 -13.75 33.85
N ARG A 12 29.00 -14.38 34.00
CA ARG A 12 27.95 -14.40 32.98
C ARG A 12 27.46 -12.96 32.89
N GLY A 13 28.14 -12.18 32.05
CA GLY A 13 27.78 -10.81 31.72
C GLY A 13 26.28 -10.74 31.48
N ARG A 14 25.60 -9.97 32.32
CA ARG A 14 24.21 -9.58 32.08
C ARG A 14 24.17 -8.93 30.68
N PRO A 15 23.28 -9.37 29.78
CA PRO A 15 23.16 -8.71 28.48
C PRO A 15 22.91 -7.22 28.70
N ARG A 16 23.62 -6.37 27.98
CA ARG A 16 23.51 -4.92 28.15
C ARG A 16 22.10 -4.49 27.74
N PRO A 17 21.44 -3.57 28.47
CA PRO A 17 20.15 -3.04 28.05
C PRO A 17 20.34 -2.34 26.70
N GLY A 18 19.83 -2.96 25.62
CA GLY A 18 19.96 -2.51 24.23
C GLY A 18 20.38 -3.59 23.24
N GLU A 19 21.05 -4.67 23.66
CA GLU A 19 21.52 -5.75 22.76
C GLU A 19 20.35 -6.57 22.16
N GLY A 20 19.25 -6.73 22.91
CA GLY A 20 18.04 -7.39 22.41
C GLY A 20 17.18 -6.51 21.50
N GLN A 21 17.36 -5.18 21.51
CA GLN A 21 16.58 -4.25 20.69
C GLN A 21 17.23 -3.99 19.32
N ALA A 22 18.57 -4.03 19.23
CA ALA A 22 19.27 -3.90 17.96
C ALA A 22 18.98 -5.05 16.98
N ALA A 23 18.80 -6.29 17.49
CA ALA A 23 18.47 -7.45 16.67
C ALA A 23 17.02 -7.43 16.14
N LEU A 24 16.09 -6.85 16.91
CA LEU A 24 14.70 -6.66 16.47
C LEU A 24 14.62 -5.62 15.34
N ASN A 25 15.38 -4.52 15.46
CA ASN A 25 15.36 -3.40 14.51
C ASN A 25 16.10 -3.66 13.20
N ALA A 26 16.97 -4.68 13.13
CA ALA A 26 17.72 -5.02 11.91
C ALA A 26 16.86 -5.71 10.83
N THR A 27 15.68 -6.18 11.20
CA THR A 27 14.76 -6.90 10.30
C THR A 27 13.74 -5.97 9.63
N ASP A 28 13.66 -4.70 10.07
CA ASP A 28 12.62 -3.75 9.64
C ASP A 28 12.87 -3.08 8.29
N ASN A 29 13.94 -3.43 7.59
CA ASN A 29 14.23 -2.95 6.23
C ASN A 29 14.48 -4.10 5.22
N ALA A 30 14.08 -5.32 5.58
CA ALA A 30 13.95 -6.40 4.62
C ALA A 30 12.56 -6.27 3.96
N GLY A 31 12.51 -6.07 2.65
CA GLY A 31 11.25 -6.11 1.90
C GLY A 31 10.48 -7.42 2.17
N MET A 32 9.16 -7.37 2.00
CA MET A 32 8.29 -8.53 2.26
C MET A 32 8.77 -9.77 1.50
N ASN A 33 8.84 -10.91 2.19
CA ASN A 33 9.08 -12.19 1.54
C ASN A 33 7.81 -12.70 0.83
N ALA A 34 7.96 -13.71 -0.04
CA ALA A 34 6.85 -14.24 -0.84
C ALA A 34 5.63 -14.66 0.00
N ALA A 35 5.83 -15.34 1.13
CA ALA A 35 4.73 -15.76 2.00
C ALA A 35 4.01 -14.58 2.67
N GLN A 36 4.73 -13.49 2.96
CA GLN A 36 4.14 -12.25 3.47
C GLN A 36 3.33 -11.54 2.38
N ILE A 37 3.82 -11.52 1.13
CA ILE A 37 3.11 -10.96 -0.03
C ILE A 37 1.80 -11.72 -0.28
N ASP A 38 1.84 -13.05 -0.32
CA ASP A 38 0.64 -13.88 -0.52
C ASP A 38 -0.39 -13.62 0.57
N ARG A 39 0.06 -13.56 1.84
CA ARG A 39 -0.81 -13.24 2.97
C ARG A 39 -1.40 -11.84 2.86
N PHE A 40 -0.63 -10.85 2.41
CA PHE A 40 -1.10 -9.48 2.21
C PHE A 40 -2.21 -9.42 1.16
N PHE A 41 -2.01 -10.04 -0.02
CA PHE A 41 -3.03 -10.07 -1.06
C PHE A 41 -4.28 -10.87 -0.64
N ALA A 42 -4.12 -11.96 0.11
CA ALA A 42 -5.26 -12.71 0.65
C ALA A 42 -6.12 -11.84 1.59
N ILE A 43 -5.49 -11.00 2.41
CA ILE A 43 -6.20 -10.05 3.28
C ILE A 43 -6.92 -8.98 2.45
N LEU A 44 -6.25 -8.40 1.44
CA LEU A 44 -6.87 -7.39 0.57
C LEU A 44 -8.07 -7.96 -0.19
N GLN A 45 -7.95 -9.18 -0.74
CA GLN A 45 -9.04 -9.85 -1.45
C GLN A 45 -10.20 -10.18 -0.51
N ALA A 46 -9.93 -10.63 0.71
CA ALA A 46 -10.99 -10.88 1.70
C ALA A 46 -11.72 -9.60 2.12
N ALA A 47 -10.99 -8.47 2.20
CA ALA A 47 -11.55 -7.17 2.55
C ALA A 47 -12.35 -6.53 1.41
N ASN A 48 -11.91 -6.68 0.15
CA ASN A 48 -12.59 -6.21 -1.04
C ASN A 48 -12.55 -7.29 -2.15
N PRO A 49 -13.55 -8.19 -2.21
CA PRO A 49 -13.55 -9.32 -3.14
C PRO A 49 -13.62 -8.94 -4.62
N ALA A 50 -14.13 -7.75 -4.94
CA ALA A 50 -14.31 -7.28 -6.32
C ALA A 50 -13.95 -5.78 -6.42
N PRO A 51 -12.67 -5.41 -6.28
CA PRO A 51 -12.26 -4.02 -6.30
C PRO A 51 -12.64 -3.37 -7.64
N GLN A 52 -13.32 -2.24 -7.56
CA GLN A 52 -13.71 -1.41 -8.71
C GLN A 52 -12.96 -0.08 -8.63
N THR A 53 -12.86 0.61 -9.76
CA THR A 53 -12.37 1.99 -9.79
C THR A 53 -13.35 2.93 -9.08
N GLU A 54 -12.83 4.04 -8.52
CA GLU A 54 -13.63 5.10 -7.90
C GLU A 54 -14.19 6.09 -8.94
N LEU A 55 -13.77 5.97 -10.21
CA LEU A 55 -14.28 6.77 -11.32
C LEU A 55 -15.70 6.36 -11.71
N GLU A 56 -16.56 7.34 -11.95
CA GLU A 56 -17.93 7.13 -12.43
C GLU A 56 -17.96 7.04 -13.96
N TYR A 57 -18.47 5.93 -14.50
CA TYR A 57 -18.62 5.69 -15.93
C TYR A 57 -19.74 4.67 -16.21
N ALA A 58 -20.37 4.78 -17.37
CA ALA A 58 -21.36 3.83 -17.89
C ALA A 58 -20.92 3.12 -19.17
N SER A 59 -19.81 3.55 -19.78
CA SER A 59 -19.28 2.96 -21.02
C SER A 59 -17.75 2.94 -21.05
N VAL A 60 -17.18 2.14 -21.96
CA VAL A 60 -15.73 2.08 -22.18
C VAL A 60 -15.18 3.44 -22.62
N PHE A 61 -15.94 4.19 -23.41
CA PHE A 61 -15.55 5.55 -23.81
C PHE A 61 -15.50 6.49 -22.62
N GLU A 62 -16.54 6.49 -21.78
CA GLU A 62 -16.58 7.31 -20.57
C GLU A 62 -15.41 6.97 -19.62
N LEU A 63 -15.10 5.68 -19.44
CA LEU A 63 -13.95 5.26 -18.64
C LEU A 63 -12.64 5.76 -19.25
N LEU A 64 -12.44 5.62 -20.56
CA LEU A 64 -11.25 6.12 -21.24
C LEU A 64 -11.12 7.64 -21.05
N THR A 65 -12.19 8.40 -21.24
CA THR A 65 -12.19 9.85 -21.02
C THR A 65 -11.92 10.21 -19.56
N ALA A 66 -12.53 9.52 -18.60
CA ALA A 66 -12.28 9.74 -17.17
C ALA A 66 -10.81 9.46 -16.80
N VAL A 67 -10.23 8.38 -17.32
CA VAL A 67 -8.80 8.05 -17.13
C VAL A 67 -7.89 9.12 -17.75
N LEU A 68 -8.20 9.62 -18.95
CA LEU A 68 -7.45 10.71 -19.57
C LEU A 68 -7.47 11.99 -18.72
N LEU A 69 -8.61 12.31 -18.11
CA LEU A 69 -8.76 13.47 -17.21
C LEU A 69 -8.13 13.27 -15.83
N SER A 70 -7.83 12.03 -15.44
CA SER A 70 -7.26 11.70 -14.13
C SER A 70 -5.79 12.07 -14.00
N ALA A 71 -5.11 12.39 -15.11
CA ALA A 71 -3.72 12.82 -15.10
C ALA A 71 -3.54 14.05 -14.18
N GLN A 72 -2.74 13.90 -13.11
CA GLN A 72 -2.48 14.94 -12.10
C GLN A 72 -3.75 15.48 -11.41
N ALA A 73 -4.86 14.74 -11.44
CA ALA A 73 -6.12 15.08 -10.79
C ALA A 73 -6.48 14.04 -9.71
N THR A 74 -7.54 14.32 -8.96
CA THR A 74 -8.14 13.36 -8.02
C THR A 74 -9.43 12.80 -8.60
N ASP A 75 -9.77 11.55 -8.27
CA ASP A 75 -11.00 10.90 -8.75
C ASP A 75 -12.25 11.73 -8.42
N VAL A 76 -12.26 12.42 -7.27
CA VAL A 76 -13.32 13.37 -6.89
C VAL A 76 -13.42 14.53 -7.87
N GLY A 77 -12.27 15.12 -8.26
CA GLY A 77 -12.22 16.21 -9.24
C GLY A 77 -12.66 15.76 -10.63
N VAL A 78 -12.23 14.58 -11.04
CA VAL A 78 -12.62 13.95 -12.32
C VAL A 78 -14.12 13.72 -12.34
N ASN A 79 -14.67 13.04 -11.34
CA ASN A 79 -16.12 12.75 -11.24
C ASN A 79 -16.95 14.04 -11.25
N LYS A 80 -16.48 15.11 -10.62
CA LYS A 80 -17.17 16.42 -10.66
C LYS A 80 -17.24 16.99 -12.08
N ALA A 81 -16.18 16.83 -12.87
CA ALA A 81 -16.14 17.29 -14.27
C ALA A 81 -16.95 16.37 -15.19
N THR A 82 -16.75 15.05 -15.09
CA THR A 82 -17.37 14.06 -15.96
C THR A 82 -18.89 13.99 -15.79
N ARG A 83 -19.43 14.16 -14.57
CA ARG A 83 -20.89 14.26 -14.35
C ARG A 83 -21.55 15.36 -15.18
N ARG A 84 -20.85 16.48 -15.41
CA ARG A 84 -21.36 17.58 -16.24
C ARG A 84 -21.10 17.33 -17.72
N LEU A 85 -19.91 16.84 -18.06
CA LEU A 85 -19.53 16.55 -19.44
C LEU A 85 -20.40 15.45 -20.06
N PHE A 86 -20.53 14.30 -19.39
CA PHE A 86 -21.25 13.15 -19.91
C PHE A 86 -22.76 13.35 -19.97
N ALA A 87 -23.31 14.28 -19.19
CA ALA A 87 -24.72 14.66 -19.33
C ALA A 87 -25.04 15.30 -20.69
N VAL A 88 -24.05 15.91 -21.35
CA VAL A 88 -24.23 16.60 -22.65
C VAL A 88 -23.45 15.96 -23.80
N ALA A 89 -22.36 15.26 -23.50
CA ALA A 89 -21.48 14.62 -24.46
C ALA A 89 -20.76 13.41 -23.85
N ASN A 90 -21.33 12.22 -24.03
CA ASN A 90 -20.75 10.95 -23.57
C ASN A 90 -20.39 9.99 -24.71
N THR A 91 -20.32 10.50 -25.94
CA THR A 91 -19.85 9.75 -27.10
C THR A 91 -18.77 10.53 -27.83
N PRO A 92 -17.87 9.86 -28.58
CA PRO A 92 -16.84 10.55 -29.35
C PRO A 92 -17.40 11.65 -30.26
N ALA A 93 -18.52 11.36 -30.94
CA ALA A 93 -19.16 12.29 -31.86
C ALA A 93 -19.75 13.52 -31.15
N GLN A 94 -20.36 13.35 -29.98
CA GLN A 94 -20.88 14.49 -29.20
C GLN A 94 -19.76 15.34 -28.62
N VAL A 95 -18.68 14.72 -28.13
CA VAL A 95 -17.52 15.47 -27.60
C VAL A 95 -16.86 16.28 -28.72
N LEU A 96 -16.72 15.70 -29.92
CA LEU A 96 -16.22 16.41 -31.10
C LEU A 96 -17.13 17.58 -31.51
N ALA A 97 -18.45 17.45 -31.32
CA ALA A 97 -19.40 18.52 -31.64
C ALA A 97 -19.36 19.72 -30.67
N LEU A 98 -18.62 19.63 -29.55
CA LEU A 98 -18.47 20.72 -28.59
C LEU A 98 -17.50 21.83 -29.03
N GLY A 99 -16.64 21.57 -30.03
CA GLY A 99 -15.69 22.57 -30.57
C GLY A 99 -14.25 22.09 -30.59
#